data_AF-V2WJG7-F1
#
_entry.id   AF-V2WJG7-F1
#
_cell.length_a   1.000
_cell.length_b   1.000
_cell.length_c   1.000
_cell.angle_alpha   90.00
_cell.angle_beta   90.00
_cell.angle_gamma   90.00
#
_symmetry.space_group_name_H-M   'P 1'
#
loop_
_entity.id
_entity.type
_entity.pdbx_description
1 polymer ?
#
loop_
_entity_poly.entity_id
_entity_poly.type
_entity_poly.pdbx_seq_one_letter_code
_entity_poly.pdbx_strand_id
1 'polypeptide(L)'
;MIRKLHRNACVAAFNSTHPIFLTLTRPRRFSTTSTSPIDRPQKQNPSKFLSIDSAPTTHAELGPPKQIACYSRLSAFEYLYDDNTSLRRFVEPAIGSDLTRGQASFWKRKKADLLQIHQTMRLDTILEACTHAGVREGFLRADLVTTKKAMVGLLHGLGTFNVSYSNGKLYLEKYTGRARWKISTSGYPGKYGFERACSAPYLRSANTQAPHGLNDWYSVISRSLGGFHLLVAGEIACIKVPYTGRPDCYLELRCRKTGDPNLKIRKDLKDWYFHAHVMGTRGVFVGYRGMNNVLERTELVPTHHIPGTLLPEWDPTDSIRRVFRVLYVLREYCQEVIDQRELRNDRRTGITWQIELRGKSVGGFEIRELTQTEVDSLNGNEAENVADMPRRKRVGIIPAKSIRVLQKFDMF
;
A
#
# COMPACT_ATOMS: atom_id res chain seq x y z
N MET A 1 48.53 72.07 -18.39
CA MET A 1 47.98 71.93 -19.77
C MET A 1 47.37 70.52 -19.86
N ILE A 2 46.06 70.38 -20.16
CA ILE A 2 45.49 70.13 -21.51
C ILE A 2 45.84 68.70 -22.00
N ARG A 3 44.90 67.77 -22.25
CA ARG A 3 43.42 67.80 -22.29
C ARG A 3 42.79 66.40 -22.03
N LYS A 4 41.61 66.39 -21.36
CA LYS A 4 40.31 65.72 -21.64
C LYS A 4 40.25 64.28 -22.23
N LEU A 5 39.23 63.42 -22.03
CA LEU A 5 38.01 63.24 -21.17
C LEU A 5 37.46 61.80 -21.54
N HIS A 6 36.43 61.14 -20.98
CA HIS A 6 35.40 61.35 -19.93
C HIS A 6 35.66 60.36 -18.74
N ARG A 7 34.84 60.03 -17.71
CA ARG A 7 33.38 60.06 -17.35
C ARG A 7 32.49 59.02 -18.10
N ASN A 8 31.45 58.38 -17.54
CA ASN A 8 30.80 58.31 -16.20
C ASN A 8 30.40 56.82 -15.94
N ALA A 9 30.46 56.21 -14.75
CA ALA A 9 29.79 56.44 -13.43
C ALA A 9 28.49 55.62 -13.23
N CYS A 10 28.23 55.19 -11.99
CA CYS A 10 27.20 54.20 -11.61
C CYS A 10 25.81 54.80 -11.30
N VAL A 11 24.76 53.95 -11.21
CA VAL A 11 23.76 53.83 -10.11
C VAL A 11 22.66 52.82 -10.50
N ALA A 12 21.90 52.27 -9.54
CA ALA A 12 20.86 51.25 -9.73
C ALA A 12 19.42 51.81 -9.63
N ALA A 13 18.42 51.12 -10.20
CA ALA A 13 17.07 50.91 -9.59
C ALA A 13 16.07 50.11 -10.47
N PHE A 14 15.31 49.22 -9.81
CA PHE A 14 13.90 48.82 -9.95
C PHE A 14 13.05 48.86 -11.27
N ASN A 15 12.28 47.78 -11.41
CA ASN A 15 10.85 47.65 -11.82
C ASN A 15 10.38 47.42 -13.29
N SER A 16 9.51 46.38 -13.39
CA SER A 16 8.44 46.10 -14.38
C SER A 16 8.85 45.85 -15.86
N THR A 17 8.06 45.18 -16.73
CA THR A 17 6.64 44.71 -16.68
C THR A 17 6.44 43.40 -17.50
N HIS A 18 5.21 42.86 -17.53
CA HIS A 18 4.71 41.69 -18.32
C HIS A 18 4.89 41.79 -19.86
N PRO A 19 4.49 40.78 -20.70
CA PRO A 19 3.96 39.43 -20.42
C PRO A 19 4.64 38.27 -21.19
N ILE A 20 4.24 37.01 -20.90
CA ILE A 20 4.37 35.88 -21.84
C ILE A 20 2.98 35.54 -22.39
N PHE A 21 2.86 35.45 -23.72
CA PHE A 21 1.58 35.24 -24.41
C PHE A 21 1.06 33.80 -24.29
N LEU A 22 -0.23 33.66 -23.96
CA LEU A 22 -0.99 32.43 -24.17
C LEU A 22 -1.47 32.36 -25.64
N THR A 23 -0.85 31.51 -26.45
CA THR A 23 -1.29 31.25 -27.83
C THR A 23 -2.49 30.31 -27.86
N LEU A 24 -3.70 30.90 -27.92
CA LEU A 24 -4.96 30.19 -28.13
C LEU A 24 -4.98 29.44 -29.47
N THR A 25 -4.72 28.13 -29.45
CA THR A 25 -4.93 27.27 -30.62
C THR A 25 -6.42 27.06 -30.87
N ARG A 26 -6.89 27.45 -32.06
CA ARG A 26 -8.31 27.33 -32.46
C ARG A 26 -8.80 25.86 -32.40
N PRO A 27 -10.08 25.63 -32.08
CA PRO A 27 -10.62 24.27 -32.01
C PRO A 27 -10.61 23.59 -33.39
N ARG A 28 -10.05 22.38 -33.46
CA ARG A 28 -10.27 21.50 -34.62
C ARG A 28 -11.72 21.04 -34.62
N ARG A 29 -12.41 21.19 -35.75
CA ARG A 29 -13.68 20.50 -36.01
C ARG A 29 -13.42 18.99 -35.97
N PHE A 30 -14.10 18.27 -35.08
CA PHE A 30 -14.15 16.82 -35.15
C PHE A 30 -15.15 16.40 -36.23
N SER A 31 -14.72 15.60 -37.19
CA SER A 31 -15.61 14.91 -38.11
C SER A 31 -16.35 13.79 -37.37
N THR A 32 -17.63 13.62 -37.69
CA THR A 32 -18.49 12.59 -37.08
C THR A 32 -18.13 11.21 -37.61
N THR A 33 -17.51 10.38 -36.77
CA THR A 33 -17.25 8.97 -37.06
C THR A 33 -17.76 8.06 -35.94
N SER A 34 -18.82 7.30 -36.23
CA SER A 34 -19.32 6.09 -35.57
C SER A 34 -19.05 5.91 -34.06
N THR A 35 -20.07 6.19 -33.23
CA THR A 35 -20.09 5.79 -31.82
C THR A 35 -20.39 4.29 -31.67
N SER A 36 -19.43 3.53 -31.14
CA SER A 36 -19.65 2.14 -30.70
C SER A 36 -20.50 2.08 -29.42
N PRO A 37 -21.43 1.12 -29.28
CA PRO A 37 -22.49 1.20 -28.28
C PRO A 37 -22.15 0.59 -26.89
N ILE A 38 -21.00 0.93 -26.30
CA ILE A 38 -20.72 0.65 -24.86
C ILE A 38 -20.08 1.87 -24.19
N ASP A 39 -20.90 2.67 -23.50
CA ASP A 39 -20.65 3.19 -22.14
C ASP A 39 -21.84 4.05 -21.69
N ARG A 40 -22.90 3.41 -21.18
CA ARG A 40 -23.89 4.11 -20.35
C ARG A 40 -23.28 4.29 -18.95
N PRO A 41 -23.31 5.50 -18.34
CA PRO A 41 -22.79 5.67 -17.00
C PRO A 41 -23.55 4.78 -16.02
N GLN A 42 -22.84 3.86 -15.36
CA GLN A 42 -23.44 2.97 -14.36
C GLN A 42 -23.97 3.81 -13.19
N LYS A 43 -25.23 3.59 -12.81
CA LYS A 43 -25.90 4.30 -11.72
C LYS A 43 -25.30 3.90 -10.38
N GLN A 44 -24.28 4.63 -9.95
CA GLN A 44 -23.71 4.49 -8.60
C GLN A 44 -24.73 4.94 -7.55
N ASN A 45 -24.62 4.36 -6.35
CA ASN A 45 -25.33 4.83 -5.17
C ASN A 45 -24.88 6.25 -4.76
N PRO A 46 -25.65 6.99 -3.94
CA PRO A 46 -25.16 8.23 -3.35
C PRO A 46 -23.96 7.97 -2.41
N SER A 47 -23.10 8.99 -2.25
CA SER A 47 -22.12 9.03 -1.16
C SER A 47 -22.65 9.84 0.03
N LYS A 48 -22.09 9.59 1.21
CA LYS A 48 -22.35 10.31 2.46
C LYS A 48 -21.00 10.70 3.07
N PHE A 49 -20.84 11.96 3.45
CA PHE A 49 -19.71 12.37 4.27
C PHE A 49 -19.91 11.92 5.73
N LEU A 50 -18.89 11.28 6.31
CA LEU A 50 -18.81 11.00 7.74
C LEU A 50 -17.69 11.85 8.36
N SER A 51 -18.05 12.76 9.27
CA SER A 51 -17.07 13.43 10.13
C SER A 51 -16.49 12.42 11.13
N ILE A 52 -15.22 12.58 11.48
CA ILE A 52 -14.56 11.80 12.54
C ILE A 52 -14.63 12.46 13.92
N ASP A 53 -15.38 13.56 14.07
CA ASP A 53 -15.50 14.35 15.32
C ASP A 53 -16.45 13.73 16.36
N SER A 54 -17.23 12.72 15.96
CA SER A 54 -17.97 11.84 16.88
C SER A 54 -17.13 10.73 17.51
N ALA A 55 -15.89 10.49 17.03
CA ALA A 55 -15.01 9.48 17.61
C ALA A 55 -14.26 10.02 18.84
N PRO A 56 -14.01 9.17 19.86
CA PRO A 56 -13.27 9.55 21.07
C PRO A 56 -11.91 10.21 20.77
N THR A 57 -11.56 11.19 21.60
CA THR A 57 -10.26 11.89 21.60
C THR A 57 -9.18 11.15 22.40
N THR A 58 -9.41 9.89 22.73
CA THR A 58 -8.50 9.04 23.53
C THR A 58 -7.11 8.91 22.90
N HIS A 59 -6.10 8.71 23.75
CA HIS A 59 -4.72 8.46 23.31
C HIS A 59 -4.64 7.14 22.55
N ALA A 60 -4.66 7.24 21.22
CA ALA A 60 -4.53 6.11 20.31
C ALA A 60 -3.10 6.01 19.76
N GLU A 61 -2.41 4.95 20.17
CA GLU A 61 -1.06 4.59 19.71
C GLU A 61 -1.08 3.21 19.04
N LEU A 62 -0.10 2.95 18.17
CA LEU A 62 0.08 1.66 17.51
C LEU A 62 0.91 0.72 18.39
N GLY A 63 0.24 -0.13 19.17
CA GLY A 63 0.87 -1.08 20.10
C GLY A 63 1.87 -2.05 19.45
N PRO A 64 2.66 -2.79 20.23
CA PRO A 64 3.78 -3.59 19.74
C PRO A 64 3.32 -4.68 18.74
N PRO A 65 3.94 -4.79 17.56
CA PRO A 65 3.57 -5.79 16.56
C PRO A 65 4.21 -7.16 16.85
N LYS A 66 3.36 -8.18 16.92
CA LYS A 66 3.75 -9.60 17.03
C LYS A 66 3.46 -10.29 15.71
N GLN A 67 4.45 -10.92 15.08
CA GLN A 67 4.17 -11.87 13.98
C GLN A 67 3.38 -13.06 14.53
N ILE A 68 2.33 -13.47 13.82
CA ILE A 68 1.53 -14.65 14.17
C ILE A 68 1.52 -15.70 13.05
N ALA A 69 1.70 -15.31 11.78
CA ALA A 69 1.81 -16.23 10.65
C ALA A 69 2.68 -15.61 9.55
N CYS A 70 3.08 -16.42 8.57
CA CYS A 70 3.72 -15.96 7.34
C CYS A 70 3.32 -16.80 6.12
N TYR A 71 3.69 -16.33 4.93
CA TYR A 71 3.56 -17.10 3.70
C TYR A 71 4.50 -16.61 2.60
N SER A 72 4.90 -17.52 1.72
CA SER A 72 5.51 -17.19 0.44
C SER A 72 4.43 -17.09 -0.64
N ARG A 73 4.44 -16.02 -1.44
CA ARG A 73 3.69 -15.96 -2.70
C ARG A 73 4.56 -16.55 -3.82
N LEU A 74 4.03 -17.48 -4.59
CA LEU A 74 4.72 -18.05 -5.78
C LEU A 74 4.25 -17.37 -7.07
N SER A 75 2.94 -17.09 -7.19
CA SER A 75 2.32 -16.39 -8.31
C SER A 75 1.18 -15.47 -7.84
N ALA A 76 0.36 -14.91 -8.74
CA ALA A 76 -0.84 -14.14 -8.34
C ALA A 76 -1.84 -14.91 -7.45
N PHE A 77 -1.87 -16.24 -7.55
CA PHE A 77 -2.91 -17.08 -6.96
C PHE A 77 -2.37 -18.27 -6.15
N GLU A 78 -1.05 -18.49 -6.17
CA GLU A 78 -0.37 -19.61 -5.51
C GLU A 78 0.44 -19.10 -4.31
N TYR A 79 0.22 -19.74 -3.16
CA TYR A 79 0.80 -19.35 -1.88
C TYR A 79 1.21 -20.59 -1.10
N LEU A 80 2.40 -20.56 -0.50
CA LEU A 80 2.83 -21.52 0.52
C LEU A 80 2.64 -20.88 1.89
N TYR A 81 1.69 -21.39 2.68
CA TYR A 81 1.41 -20.89 4.03
C TYR A 81 2.34 -21.51 5.07
N ASP A 82 2.71 -20.72 6.08
CA ASP A 82 3.71 -21.05 7.11
C ASP A 82 5.10 -21.43 6.55
N ASP A 83 5.44 -20.84 5.39
CA ASP A 83 6.65 -21.12 4.63
C ASP A 83 7.58 -19.88 4.53
N ASN A 84 8.87 -20.16 4.31
CA ASN A 84 9.94 -19.17 4.18
C ASN A 84 10.76 -19.35 2.87
N THR A 85 10.23 -20.03 1.86
CA THR A 85 10.89 -20.29 0.57
C THR A 85 11.18 -19.00 -0.22
N SER A 86 10.29 -18.01 -0.19
CA SER A 86 10.55 -16.70 -0.83
C SER A 86 11.33 -15.72 0.06
N LEU A 87 11.49 -16.00 1.36
CA LEU A 87 12.11 -15.11 2.34
C LEU A 87 13.55 -14.77 1.95
N ARG A 88 13.89 -13.48 2.04
CA ARG A 88 15.23 -12.97 1.72
C ARG A 88 15.96 -12.49 2.95
N ARG A 89 17.22 -12.90 3.09
CA ARG A 89 18.16 -12.27 4.03
C ARG A 89 18.81 -11.04 3.39
N PHE A 90 19.05 -10.03 4.20
CA PHE A 90 19.87 -8.87 3.85
C PHE A 90 21.30 -9.30 3.53
N VAL A 91 21.88 -8.66 2.52
CA VAL A 91 23.30 -8.67 2.18
C VAL A 91 23.66 -7.23 1.88
N GLU A 92 24.74 -6.70 2.44
CA GLU A 92 25.17 -5.34 2.14
C GLU A 92 25.72 -5.27 0.70
N PRO A 93 25.16 -4.41 -0.19
CA PRO A 93 25.63 -4.29 -1.56
C PRO A 93 26.99 -3.59 -1.62
N ALA A 94 27.86 -4.03 -2.52
CA ALA A 94 29.09 -3.30 -2.81
C ALA A 94 28.80 -1.91 -3.41
N ILE A 95 29.46 -0.88 -2.91
CA ILE A 95 29.51 0.43 -3.60
C ILE A 95 30.15 0.22 -4.98
N GLY A 96 29.65 0.93 -5.99
CA GLY A 96 29.96 0.65 -7.40
C GLY A 96 29.05 -0.41 -8.06
N SER A 97 28.08 -1.00 -7.34
CA SER A 97 27.12 -1.94 -7.92
C SER A 97 26.23 -1.28 -8.98
N ASP A 98 26.23 -1.82 -10.20
CA ASP A 98 25.26 -1.49 -11.25
C ASP A 98 23.87 -2.05 -10.90
N LEU A 99 22.91 -1.15 -10.61
CA LEU A 99 21.54 -1.52 -10.27
C LEU A 99 20.66 -1.80 -11.51
N THR A 100 21.20 -1.73 -12.73
CA THR A 100 20.55 -2.27 -13.94
C THR A 100 20.79 -3.78 -14.10
N ARG A 101 21.71 -4.39 -13.33
CA ARG A 101 22.04 -5.82 -13.44
C ARG A 101 20.80 -6.72 -13.30
N GLY A 102 20.58 -7.55 -14.32
CA GLY A 102 19.42 -8.45 -14.42
C GLY A 102 18.16 -7.83 -15.04
N GLN A 103 18.16 -6.55 -15.37
CA GLN A 103 17.00 -5.85 -15.97
C GLN A 103 16.54 -6.50 -17.29
N ALA A 104 17.46 -6.93 -18.15
CA ALA A 104 17.13 -7.63 -19.39
C ALA A 104 16.36 -8.94 -19.13
N SER A 105 16.75 -9.72 -18.13
CA SER A 105 16.07 -10.96 -17.74
C SER A 105 14.72 -10.69 -17.06
N PHE A 106 14.60 -9.58 -16.33
CA PHE A 106 13.32 -9.14 -15.75
C PHE A 106 12.29 -8.81 -16.84
N TRP A 107 12.69 -8.11 -17.90
CA TRP A 107 11.81 -7.76 -19.02
C TRP A 107 11.50 -8.93 -19.98
N LYS A 108 12.24 -10.04 -19.93
CA LYS A 108 11.95 -11.27 -20.68
C LYS A 108 10.78 -12.09 -20.11
N ARG A 109 10.26 -11.72 -18.93
CA ARG A 109 9.06 -12.34 -18.33
C ARG A 109 7.81 -12.03 -19.15
N LYS A 110 6.76 -12.86 -19.07
CA LYS A 110 5.51 -12.62 -19.80
C LYS A 110 4.84 -11.35 -19.27
N LYS A 111 4.11 -10.65 -20.13
CA LYS A 111 3.41 -9.41 -19.78
C LYS A 111 2.37 -9.61 -18.67
N ALA A 112 1.79 -10.81 -18.56
CA ALA A 112 0.92 -11.19 -17.44
C ALA A 112 1.71 -11.21 -16.11
N ASP A 113 2.83 -11.95 -16.06
CA ASP A 113 3.73 -12.05 -14.90
C ASP A 113 4.08 -10.68 -14.31
N LEU A 114 4.41 -9.72 -15.18
CA LEU A 114 4.78 -8.35 -14.80
C LEU A 114 3.62 -7.52 -14.24
N LEU A 115 2.38 -7.80 -14.64
CA LEU A 115 1.18 -7.18 -14.07
C LEU A 115 0.83 -7.77 -12.70
N GLN A 116 1.09 -9.06 -12.49
CA GLN A 116 0.80 -9.78 -11.24
C GLN A 116 1.66 -9.31 -10.06
N ILE A 117 2.91 -8.88 -10.29
CA ILE A 117 3.83 -8.40 -9.23
C ILE A 117 3.18 -7.32 -8.35
N HIS A 118 2.41 -6.43 -8.98
CA HIS A 118 1.78 -5.26 -8.36
C HIS A 118 0.30 -5.43 -8.00
N GLN A 119 -0.30 -6.59 -8.22
CA GLN A 119 -1.68 -6.83 -7.78
C GLN A 119 -1.84 -6.61 -6.27
N THR A 120 -3.00 -6.12 -5.86
CA THR A 120 -3.35 -5.93 -4.45
C THR A 120 -3.45 -7.30 -3.77
N MET A 121 -2.88 -7.41 -2.58
CA MET A 121 -3.00 -8.61 -1.75
C MET A 121 -4.47 -8.78 -1.34
N ARG A 122 -5.02 -9.96 -1.62
CA ARG A 122 -6.36 -10.37 -1.20
C ARG A 122 -6.38 -10.61 0.31
N LEU A 123 -7.44 -10.18 1.00
CA LEU A 123 -7.55 -10.35 2.46
C LEU A 123 -7.70 -11.83 2.91
N ASP A 124 -8.08 -12.74 2.01
CA ASP A 124 -8.24 -14.18 2.34
C ASP A 124 -6.92 -14.92 2.58
N THR A 125 -5.85 -14.51 1.91
CA THR A 125 -4.48 -15.01 2.18
C THR A 125 -4.06 -14.81 3.64
N ILE A 126 -4.56 -13.77 4.30
CA ILE A 126 -4.32 -13.48 5.72
C ILE A 126 -5.03 -14.52 6.60
N LEU A 127 -6.27 -14.86 6.25
CA LEU A 127 -7.11 -15.81 6.99
C LEU A 127 -6.59 -17.25 6.83
N GLU A 128 -6.16 -17.62 5.62
CA GLU A 128 -5.53 -18.91 5.35
C GLU A 128 -4.18 -19.03 6.06
N ALA A 129 -3.33 -18.00 6.03
CA ALA A 129 -2.06 -18.01 6.78
C ALA A 129 -2.29 -18.22 8.29
N CYS A 130 -3.24 -17.51 8.90
CA CYS A 130 -3.60 -17.72 10.31
C CYS A 130 -4.22 -19.10 10.59
N THR A 131 -4.91 -19.69 9.60
CA THR A 131 -5.51 -21.04 9.73
C THR A 131 -4.44 -22.12 9.66
N HIS A 132 -3.48 -22.01 8.73
CA HIS A 132 -2.37 -22.95 8.55
C HIS A 132 -1.38 -22.91 9.72
N ALA A 133 -0.99 -21.71 10.19
CA ALA A 133 -0.10 -21.55 11.34
C ALA A 133 -0.79 -21.80 12.71
N GLY A 134 -2.05 -22.28 12.74
CA GLY A 134 -2.79 -22.63 13.95
C GLY A 134 -3.26 -21.46 14.83
N VAL A 135 -2.83 -20.22 14.55
CA VAL A 135 -3.05 -19.01 15.37
C VAL A 135 -4.45 -18.40 15.26
N ARG A 136 -5.50 -19.22 15.28
CA ARG A 136 -6.91 -18.82 15.09
C ARG A 136 -7.36 -17.70 16.05
N GLU A 137 -6.90 -17.74 17.31
CA GLU A 137 -7.14 -16.70 18.32
C GLU A 137 -6.74 -15.30 17.87
N GLY A 138 -5.65 -15.17 17.10
CA GLY A 138 -5.20 -13.88 16.57
C GLY A 138 -6.19 -13.27 15.56
N PHE A 139 -7.03 -14.09 14.95
CA PHE A 139 -8.09 -13.69 14.02
C PHE A 139 -9.45 -13.53 14.71
N LEU A 140 -9.83 -14.47 15.60
CA LEU A 140 -11.07 -14.35 16.38
C LEU A 140 -11.10 -13.06 17.21
N ARG A 141 -9.95 -12.64 17.76
CA ARG A 141 -9.82 -11.39 18.53
C ARG A 141 -9.63 -10.13 17.68
N ALA A 142 -9.59 -10.20 16.35
CA ALA A 142 -9.36 -9.03 15.50
C ALA A 142 -10.62 -8.19 15.28
N ASP A 143 -10.49 -6.87 15.29
CA ASP A 143 -11.53 -5.89 14.89
C ASP A 143 -11.33 -5.40 13.45
N LEU A 144 -10.07 -5.37 12.98
CA LEU A 144 -9.71 -5.00 11.61
C LEU A 144 -8.78 -6.03 10.98
N VAL A 145 -9.11 -6.50 9.78
CA VAL A 145 -8.24 -7.27 8.90
C VAL A 145 -7.89 -6.44 7.68
N THR A 146 -6.59 -6.14 7.47
CA THR A 146 -6.14 -5.26 6.39
C THR A 146 -4.71 -5.56 5.91
N THR A 147 -4.22 -4.79 4.93
CA THR A 147 -2.87 -4.92 4.36
C THR A 147 -1.99 -3.72 4.74
N LYS A 148 -0.67 -3.92 4.78
CA LYS A 148 0.36 -2.87 4.94
C LYS A 148 0.10 -1.67 4.01
N LYS A 149 -0.21 -1.95 2.72
CA LYS A 149 -0.48 -0.95 1.68
C LYS A 149 -1.76 -0.13 1.95
N ALA A 150 -2.77 -0.74 2.57
CA ALA A 150 -3.99 -0.07 2.98
C ALA A 150 -3.77 0.78 4.24
N MET A 151 -3.19 0.21 5.29
CA MET A 151 -2.89 0.90 6.55
C MET A 151 -2.00 2.15 6.35
N VAL A 152 -0.97 2.05 5.50
CA VAL A 152 -0.15 3.21 5.11
C VAL A 152 -0.98 4.28 4.37
N GLY A 153 -1.96 3.89 3.57
CA GLY A 153 -2.89 4.83 2.93
C GLY A 153 -3.77 5.59 3.93
N LEU A 154 -4.29 4.88 4.94
CA LEU A 154 -5.04 5.48 6.05
C LEU A 154 -4.14 6.46 6.83
N LEU A 155 -2.89 6.08 7.14
CA LEU A 155 -1.92 6.93 7.85
C LEU A 155 -1.45 8.16 7.04
N HIS A 156 -1.39 8.07 5.71
CA HIS A 156 -1.24 9.25 4.85
C HIS A 156 -2.53 10.09 4.75
N GLY A 157 -3.68 9.56 5.17
CA GLY A 157 -4.99 10.20 5.05
C GLY A 157 -5.46 10.29 3.60
N LEU A 158 -5.04 9.38 2.73
CA LEU A 158 -5.19 9.50 1.28
C LEU A 158 -5.49 8.16 0.57
N GLY A 159 -6.55 8.18 -0.24
CA GLY A 159 -6.89 7.15 -1.21
C GLY A 159 -8.30 6.59 -1.06
N THR A 160 -8.62 5.64 -1.93
CA THR A 160 -9.89 4.92 -1.94
C THR A 160 -9.70 3.51 -1.37
N PHE A 161 -10.65 3.03 -0.56
CA PHE A 161 -10.58 1.73 0.08
C PHE A 161 -11.94 1.03 0.00
N ASN A 162 -11.92 -0.26 -0.29
CA ASN A 162 -13.11 -1.10 -0.19
C ASN A 162 -13.18 -1.66 1.23
N VAL A 163 -14.36 -1.63 1.83
CA VAL A 163 -14.64 -2.06 3.20
C VAL A 163 -15.80 -3.06 3.16
N SER A 164 -15.66 -4.19 3.85
CA SER A 164 -16.79 -5.05 4.20
C SER A 164 -16.80 -5.30 5.71
N TYR A 165 -17.97 -5.57 6.28
CA TYR A 165 -18.16 -5.71 7.72
C TYR A 165 -18.94 -7.00 7.99
N SER A 166 -18.43 -7.84 8.91
CA SER A 166 -19.03 -9.15 9.23
C SER A 166 -18.56 -9.60 10.62
N ASN A 167 -19.49 -10.09 11.44
CA ASN A 167 -19.20 -10.70 12.76
C ASN A 167 -18.41 -9.74 13.68
N GLY A 168 -18.76 -8.45 13.66
CA GLY A 168 -18.08 -7.37 14.39
C GLY A 168 -16.77 -6.86 13.77
N LYS A 169 -16.31 -7.44 12.65
CA LYS A 169 -14.96 -7.19 12.09
C LYS A 169 -15.01 -6.40 10.79
N LEU A 170 -14.17 -5.38 10.69
CA LEU A 170 -13.88 -4.64 9.46
C LEU A 170 -12.84 -5.39 8.61
N TYR A 171 -13.08 -5.44 7.31
CA TYR A 171 -12.17 -6.00 6.31
C TYR A 171 -11.90 -4.96 5.24
N LEU A 172 -10.66 -4.43 5.19
CA LEU A 172 -10.33 -3.20 4.47
C LEU A 172 -9.20 -3.41 3.45
N GLU A 173 -9.53 -3.30 2.16
CA GLU A 173 -8.60 -3.42 1.03
C GLU A 173 -8.39 -2.03 0.38
N LYS A 174 -7.18 -1.71 -0.08
CA LYS A 174 -6.93 -0.47 -0.84
C LYS A 174 -7.38 -0.63 -2.28
N TYR A 175 -8.38 0.15 -2.71
CA TYR A 175 -8.83 0.16 -4.09
C TYR A 175 -7.80 0.85 -4.98
N THR A 176 -7.27 0.11 -5.95
CA THR A 176 -6.31 0.62 -6.97
C THR A 176 -6.98 0.94 -8.31
N GLY A 177 -8.27 0.63 -8.46
CA GLY A 177 -8.99 0.71 -9.74
C GLY A 177 -8.34 -0.11 -10.86
N ARG A 178 -8.69 0.23 -12.11
CA ARG A 178 -8.08 -0.35 -13.32
C ARG A 178 -6.67 0.20 -13.62
N ALA A 179 -6.01 0.86 -12.66
CA ALA A 179 -4.70 1.49 -12.84
C ALA A 179 -3.60 0.42 -12.99
N ARG A 180 -3.30 0.02 -14.22
CA ARG A 180 -2.18 -0.87 -14.54
C ARG A 180 -0.86 -0.22 -14.15
N TRP A 181 -0.26 -0.68 -13.05
CA TRP A 181 1.07 -0.27 -12.61
C TRP A 181 2.10 -0.51 -13.71
N LYS A 182 2.52 0.57 -14.39
CA LYS A 182 3.61 0.53 -15.35
C LYS A 182 4.94 0.60 -14.59
N ILE A 183 5.58 -0.55 -14.41
CA ILE A 183 7.01 -0.57 -14.06
C ILE A 183 7.74 0.12 -15.22
N SER A 184 8.45 1.21 -14.95
CA SER A 184 9.26 1.89 -15.96
C SER A 184 10.69 1.33 -15.98
N THR A 185 11.35 1.42 -17.13
CA THR A 185 12.78 1.10 -17.28
C THR A 185 13.65 1.91 -16.32
N SER A 186 13.25 3.16 -16.02
CA SER A 186 13.88 4.05 -15.04
C SER A 186 13.58 3.69 -13.56
N GLY A 187 12.49 2.96 -13.31
CA GLY A 187 12.04 2.56 -11.97
C GLY A 187 12.64 1.24 -11.50
N TYR A 188 12.95 0.31 -12.42
CA TYR A 188 13.56 -0.98 -12.07
C TYR A 188 14.80 -0.84 -11.17
N PRO A 189 15.80 0.02 -11.45
CA PRO A 189 16.99 0.11 -10.60
C PRO A 189 16.68 0.61 -9.18
N GLY A 190 15.67 1.47 -9.03
CA GLY A 190 15.26 2.07 -7.75
C GLY A 190 14.36 1.18 -6.87
N LYS A 191 13.80 0.09 -7.42
CA LYS A 191 13.17 -0.99 -6.64
C LYS A 191 13.97 -2.29 -6.82
N TYR A 192 13.68 -3.01 -7.88
CA TYR A 192 14.15 -4.37 -8.13
C TYR A 192 15.68 -4.49 -8.25
N GLY A 193 16.36 -3.54 -8.91
CA GLY A 193 17.82 -3.52 -8.98
C GLY A 193 18.47 -3.47 -7.60
N PHE A 194 17.98 -2.56 -6.75
CA PHE A 194 18.45 -2.42 -5.37
C PHE A 194 18.05 -3.61 -4.47
N GLU A 195 16.82 -4.10 -4.56
CA GLU A 195 16.37 -5.31 -3.84
C GLU A 195 17.20 -6.55 -4.19
N ARG A 196 17.63 -6.67 -5.45
CA ARG A 196 18.54 -7.74 -5.91
C ARG A 196 19.95 -7.57 -5.35
N ALA A 197 20.47 -6.34 -5.30
CA ALA A 197 21.80 -6.06 -4.78
C ALA A 197 21.88 -6.26 -3.25
N CYS A 198 20.80 -5.94 -2.53
CA CYS A 198 20.76 -5.96 -1.07
C CYS A 198 20.28 -7.27 -0.45
N SER A 199 20.08 -8.35 -1.22
CA SER A 199 19.45 -9.55 -0.67
C SER A 199 19.82 -10.87 -1.35
N ALA A 200 19.74 -11.96 -0.58
CA ALA A 200 19.89 -13.34 -1.02
C ALA A 200 18.76 -14.21 -0.45
N PRO A 201 18.45 -15.38 -1.06
CA PRO A 201 17.54 -16.36 -0.46
C PRO A 201 17.96 -16.71 0.97
N TYR A 202 17.01 -16.70 1.90
CA TYR A 202 17.28 -17.07 3.30
C TYR A 202 17.66 -18.55 3.40
N LEU A 203 16.79 -19.43 2.91
CA LEU A 203 17.05 -20.86 2.78
C LEU A 203 17.99 -21.14 1.60
N ARG A 204 19.03 -21.96 1.80
CA ARG A 204 19.96 -22.36 0.73
C ARG A 204 19.31 -23.27 -0.31
N SER A 205 18.34 -24.08 0.10
CA SER A 205 17.57 -25.02 -0.73
C SER A 205 16.43 -24.37 -1.52
N ALA A 206 16.14 -23.08 -1.30
CA ALA A 206 15.13 -22.35 -2.06
C ALA A 206 15.61 -22.08 -3.49
N ASN A 207 15.55 -23.12 -4.33
CA ASN A 207 15.84 -23.12 -5.76
C ASN A 207 14.75 -22.38 -6.56
N THR A 208 14.40 -21.19 -6.09
CA THR A 208 13.43 -20.32 -6.73
C THR A 208 14.08 -19.73 -7.99
N GLN A 209 13.65 -20.20 -9.16
CA GLN A 209 13.68 -19.34 -10.35
C GLN A 209 12.96 -18.06 -9.94
N ALA A 210 13.71 -16.96 -9.77
CA ALA A 210 13.33 -15.90 -8.85
C ALA A 210 11.87 -15.45 -9.08
N PRO A 211 11.02 -15.42 -8.03
CA PRO A 211 9.57 -15.30 -8.18
C PRO A 211 9.18 -13.94 -8.76
N HIS A 212 7.89 -13.72 -8.96
CA HIS A 212 7.39 -12.61 -9.76
C HIS A 212 7.88 -11.25 -9.20
N GLY A 213 7.98 -11.09 -7.88
CA GLY A 213 8.87 -10.14 -7.20
C GLY A 213 10.22 -10.73 -6.77
N LEU A 214 11.25 -9.90 -6.60
CA LEU A 214 12.54 -10.35 -6.05
C LEU A 214 12.46 -10.78 -4.59
N ASN A 215 11.46 -10.25 -3.87
CA ASN A 215 10.93 -10.84 -2.67
C ASN A 215 9.40 -10.89 -2.84
N ASP A 216 8.80 -11.95 -2.31
CA ASP A 216 7.36 -12.26 -2.35
C ASP A 216 6.94 -12.92 -1.02
N TRP A 217 7.68 -12.64 0.07
CA TRP A 217 7.40 -13.15 1.40
C TRP A 217 6.60 -12.13 2.22
N TYR A 218 5.59 -12.64 2.91
CA TYR A 218 4.61 -11.86 3.62
C TYR A 218 4.52 -12.29 5.09
N SER A 219 4.65 -11.33 5.99
CA SER A 219 4.33 -11.52 7.41
C SER A 219 2.90 -11.08 7.69
N VAL A 220 2.18 -11.87 8.49
CA VAL A 220 0.94 -11.46 9.17
C VAL A 220 1.28 -11.11 10.61
N ILE A 221 1.05 -9.85 10.99
CA ILE A 221 1.21 -9.38 12.37
C ILE A 221 -0.14 -9.12 13.04
N SER A 222 -0.17 -9.29 14.35
CA SER A 222 -1.20 -8.77 15.26
C SER A 222 -0.63 -7.59 16.06
N ARG A 223 -1.42 -6.53 16.24
CA ARG A 223 -1.10 -5.38 17.12
C ARG A 223 -2.38 -4.64 17.54
N SER A 224 -2.27 -3.64 18.42
CA SER A 224 -3.40 -2.78 18.82
C SER A 224 -3.34 -1.36 18.23
N LEU A 225 -4.49 -0.68 18.20
CA LEU A 225 -4.65 0.76 17.92
C LEU A 225 -5.84 1.34 18.69
N GLY A 226 -5.60 2.08 19.77
CA GLY A 226 -6.66 2.79 20.51
C GLY A 226 -7.81 1.91 21.03
N GLY A 227 -7.54 0.62 21.28
CA GLY A 227 -8.53 -0.40 21.66
C GLY A 227 -8.86 -1.40 20.54
N PHE A 228 -8.72 -1.03 19.26
CA PHE A 228 -8.86 -1.98 18.15
C PHE A 228 -7.71 -3.00 18.14
N HIS A 229 -8.03 -4.27 17.97
CA HIS A 229 -7.10 -5.33 17.59
C HIS A 229 -6.98 -5.42 16.07
N LEU A 230 -5.78 -5.26 15.54
CA LEU A 230 -5.49 -5.25 14.10
C LEU A 230 -4.78 -6.53 13.67
N LEU A 231 -5.23 -7.15 12.59
CA LEU A 231 -4.41 -8.02 11.75
C LEU A 231 -3.95 -7.27 10.50
N VAL A 232 -2.64 -7.21 10.29
CA VAL A 232 -2.01 -6.54 9.15
C VAL A 232 -1.05 -7.49 8.46
N ALA A 233 -1.28 -7.76 7.17
CA ALA A 233 -0.36 -8.53 6.34
C ALA A 233 0.50 -7.62 5.44
N GLY A 234 1.80 -7.91 5.31
CA GLY A 234 2.73 -7.03 4.60
C GLY A 234 3.97 -7.71 4.03
N GLU A 235 4.36 -7.25 2.83
CA GLU A 235 5.62 -7.57 2.14
C GLU A 235 6.78 -7.06 3.00
N ILE A 236 7.73 -7.93 3.35
CA ILE A 236 8.94 -7.58 4.12
C ILE A 236 10.15 -7.71 3.19
N ALA A 237 10.81 -6.59 2.89
CA ALA A 237 11.78 -6.52 1.79
C ALA A 237 13.01 -7.43 2.00
N CYS A 238 13.51 -7.55 3.23
CA CYS A 238 14.37 -8.65 3.68
C CYS A 238 14.45 -8.69 5.22
N ILE A 239 15.15 -9.69 5.78
CA ILE A 239 15.48 -9.78 7.20
C ILE A 239 16.99 -9.74 7.44
N LYS A 240 17.43 -9.14 8.56
CA LYS A 240 18.76 -9.38 9.11
C LYS A 240 18.79 -10.80 9.71
N VAL A 241 19.89 -11.53 9.53
CA VAL A 241 20.03 -12.89 10.11
C VAL A 241 20.51 -12.84 11.57
N PRO A 242 20.14 -13.81 12.41
CA PRO A 242 19.18 -14.90 12.15
C PRO A 242 17.73 -14.40 12.05
N TYR A 243 16.87 -15.16 11.37
CA TYR A 243 15.43 -14.89 11.37
C TYR A 243 14.83 -15.31 12.73
N THR A 244 14.15 -14.40 13.40
CA THR A 244 13.70 -14.52 14.80
C THR A 244 12.23 -14.93 14.95
N GLY A 245 11.47 -15.04 13.85
CA GLY A 245 10.00 -15.12 13.88
C GLY A 245 9.35 -13.85 14.44
N ARG A 246 10.05 -12.71 14.44
CA ARG A 246 9.61 -11.44 15.03
C ARG A 246 9.98 -10.25 14.11
N PRO A 247 9.24 -9.13 14.15
CA PRO A 247 9.56 -7.94 13.36
C PRO A 247 10.88 -7.22 13.69
N ASP A 248 11.58 -7.62 14.75
CA ASP A 248 12.85 -7.01 15.16
C ASP A 248 13.98 -7.23 14.16
N CYS A 249 13.96 -8.34 13.43
CA CYS A 249 14.91 -8.66 12.35
C CYS A 249 14.53 -8.02 11.00
N TYR A 250 13.35 -7.41 10.84
CA TYR A 250 12.87 -6.92 9.54
C TYR A 250 13.63 -5.67 9.08
N LEU A 251 13.80 -5.57 7.75
CA LEU A 251 14.42 -4.43 7.08
C LEU A 251 13.58 -3.99 5.87
N GLU A 252 13.29 -2.69 5.76
CA GLU A 252 12.70 -2.08 4.55
C GLU A 252 13.85 -1.61 3.64
N LEU A 253 13.79 -1.93 2.34
CA LEU A 253 14.78 -1.49 1.36
C LEU A 253 14.24 -0.33 0.53
N ARG A 254 15.02 0.73 0.35
CA ARG A 254 14.66 1.90 -0.47
C ARG A 254 15.87 2.40 -1.28
N CYS A 255 15.64 2.90 -2.49
CA CYS A 255 16.70 3.54 -3.27
C CYS A 255 16.25 4.89 -3.84
N ARG A 256 17.13 5.89 -3.73
CA ARG A 256 16.96 7.25 -4.26
C ARG A 256 17.95 7.52 -5.40
N LYS A 257 17.65 8.51 -6.24
CA LYS A 257 18.62 9.04 -7.19
C LYS A 257 19.35 10.22 -6.54
N THR A 258 20.68 10.24 -6.63
CA THR A 258 21.49 11.37 -6.18
C THR A 258 21.25 12.58 -7.09
N GLY A 259 21.21 13.78 -6.51
CA GLY A 259 21.08 15.03 -7.28
C GLY A 259 19.73 15.29 -7.94
N ASP A 260 18.65 14.59 -7.57
CA ASP A 260 17.30 14.90 -8.07
C ASP A 260 16.63 15.99 -7.21
N PRO A 261 16.47 17.24 -7.71
CA PRO A 261 15.90 18.35 -6.93
C PRO A 261 14.39 18.19 -6.66
N ASN A 262 13.71 17.28 -7.36
CA ASN A 262 12.27 17.05 -7.19
C ASN A 262 11.97 16.07 -6.06
N LEU A 263 12.93 15.22 -5.68
CA LEU A 263 12.77 14.24 -4.60
C LEU A 263 12.92 14.91 -3.23
N LYS A 264 11.82 15.48 -2.74
CA LYS A 264 11.69 16.06 -1.39
C LYS A 264 11.89 14.97 -0.32
N ILE A 265 13.10 14.87 0.24
CA ILE A 265 13.48 13.85 1.24
C ILE A 265 12.51 13.79 2.43
N ARG A 266 11.96 14.92 2.90
CA ARG A 266 10.95 14.96 3.98
C ARG A 266 9.60 14.31 3.61
N LYS A 267 9.32 14.03 2.33
CA LYS A 267 8.18 13.21 1.89
C LYS A 267 8.55 11.73 1.92
N ASP A 268 9.73 11.38 1.40
CA ASP A 268 10.22 10.00 1.36
C ASP A 268 10.34 9.44 2.79
N LEU A 269 10.95 10.18 3.71
CA LEU A 269 11.07 9.80 5.12
C LEU A 269 9.71 9.50 5.79
N LYS A 270 8.67 10.30 5.52
CA LYS A 270 7.31 10.08 6.06
C LYS A 270 6.67 8.80 5.52
N ASP A 271 6.87 8.50 4.24
CA ASP A 271 6.40 7.26 3.62
C ASP A 271 7.15 6.03 4.16
N TRP A 272 8.47 6.11 4.25
CA TRP A 272 9.33 5.03 4.76
C TRP A 272 9.02 4.74 6.23
N TYR A 273 8.83 5.79 7.05
CA TYR A 273 8.40 5.63 8.43
C TYR A 273 7.10 4.86 8.53
N PHE A 274 6.02 5.26 7.84
CA PHE A 274 4.76 4.52 7.94
C PHE A 274 4.89 3.09 7.41
N HIS A 275 5.61 2.87 6.30
CA HIS A 275 5.86 1.53 5.78
C HIS A 275 6.57 0.61 6.78
N ALA A 276 7.61 1.12 7.44
CA ALA A 276 8.38 0.34 8.41
C ALA A 276 7.64 0.20 9.75
N HIS A 277 7.14 1.31 10.30
CA HIS A 277 6.46 1.36 11.59
C HIS A 277 5.18 0.52 11.62
N VAL A 278 4.40 0.47 10.53
CA VAL A 278 3.18 -0.39 10.45
C VAL A 278 3.50 -1.86 10.67
N MET A 279 4.64 -2.37 10.17
CA MET A 279 5.03 -3.78 10.34
C MET A 279 5.93 -4.04 11.57
N GLY A 280 6.46 -3.00 12.22
CA GLY A 280 7.45 -3.12 13.31
C GLY A 280 8.91 -3.13 12.86
N THR A 281 9.16 -2.98 11.56
CA THR A 281 10.48 -2.95 10.93
C THR A 281 11.38 -1.89 11.57
N ARG A 282 12.52 -2.30 12.13
CA ARG A 282 13.38 -1.43 12.96
C ARG A 282 14.29 -0.50 12.19
N GLY A 283 14.51 -0.73 10.89
CA GLY A 283 15.32 0.16 10.05
C GLY A 283 14.92 0.17 8.58
N VAL A 284 15.31 1.24 7.90
CA VAL A 284 15.19 1.43 6.46
C VAL A 284 16.61 1.52 5.91
N PHE A 285 17.00 0.58 5.05
CA PHE A 285 18.30 0.62 4.36
C PHE A 285 18.15 1.32 3.02
N VAL A 286 18.93 2.39 2.83
CA VAL A 286 18.77 3.38 1.77
C VAL A 286 20.00 3.35 0.86
N GLY A 287 19.80 3.02 -0.40
CA GLY A 287 20.81 3.19 -1.45
C GLY A 287 20.65 4.51 -2.18
N TYR A 288 21.74 5.25 -2.38
CA TYR A 288 21.77 6.43 -3.25
C TYR A 288 22.56 6.07 -4.51
N ARG A 289 21.95 6.26 -5.68
CA ARG A 289 22.55 5.89 -6.97
C ARG A 289 22.71 7.08 -7.90
N GLY A 290 23.75 7.04 -8.73
CA GLY A 290 24.09 8.08 -9.68
C GLY A 290 23.17 8.14 -10.90
N MET A 291 23.51 9.03 -11.85
CA MET A 291 22.75 9.15 -13.10
C MET A 291 22.76 7.89 -13.97
N ASN A 292 23.85 7.13 -13.92
CA ASN A 292 24.06 5.82 -14.55
C ASN A 292 23.37 4.65 -13.81
N ASN A 293 22.72 4.89 -12.66
CA ASN A 293 22.17 3.88 -11.75
C ASN A 293 23.21 3.01 -11.00
N VAL A 294 24.49 3.41 -10.98
CA VAL A 294 25.50 2.80 -10.09
C VAL A 294 25.25 3.27 -8.66
N LEU A 295 25.37 2.35 -7.69
CA LEU A 295 25.25 2.64 -6.26
C LEU A 295 26.47 3.42 -5.75
N GLU A 296 26.25 4.64 -5.25
CA GLU A 296 27.31 5.57 -4.82
C GLU A 296 27.53 5.55 -3.30
N ARG A 297 26.46 5.40 -2.51
CA ARG A 297 26.52 5.24 -1.05
C ARG A 297 25.31 4.49 -0.50
N THR A 298 25.47 3.94 0.70
CA THR A 298 24.41 3.31 1.51
C THR A 298 24.23 4.03 2.84
N GLU A 299 23.07 3.86 3.46
CA GLU A 299 22.73 4.43 4.77
C GLU A 299 21.70 3.52 5.46
N LEU A 300 21.87 3.23 6.76
CA LEU A 300 20.85 2.56 7.57
C LEU A 300 20.18 3.58 8.48
N VAL A 301 18.93 3.93 8.16
CA VAL A 301 18.12 4.86 8.97
C VAL A 301 17.28 4.06 9.97
N PRO A 302 17.49 4.20 11.30
CA PRO A 302 16.63 3.54 12.28
C PRO A 302 15.22 4.13 12.24
N THR A 303 14.19 3.28 12.16
CA THR A 303 12.79 3.73 11.97
C THR A 303 12.33 4.70 13.06
N HIS A 304 12.82 4.53 14.29
CA HIS A 304 12.48 5.38 15.43
C HIS A 304 13.18 6.75 15.44
N HIS A 305 14.26 6.94 14.67
CA HIS A 305 14.90 8.26 14.50
C HIS A 305 14.12 9.17 13.53
N ILE A 306 13.36 8.59 12.58
CA ILE A 306 12.74 9.33 11.47
C ILE A 306 11.76 10.44 11.93
N PRO A 307 10.92 10.26 12.98
CA PRO A 307 10.08 11.36 13.47
C PRO A 307 10.92 12.52 14.02
N GLY A 308 12.00 12.23 14.76
CA GLY A 308 12.88 13.24 15.35
C GLY A 308 13.55 14.15 14.32
N THR A 309 13.85 13.66 13.12
CA THR A 309 14.41 14.48 12.01
C THR A 309 13.33 15.28 11.24
N LEU A 310 12.07 15.20 11.66
CA LEU A 310 10.92 15.83 11.01
C LEU A 310 10.05 16.69 11.94
N LEU A 311 10.32 16.69 13.25
CA LEU A 311 9.73 17.59 14.23
C LEU A 311 10.34 19.01 14.15
N PRO A 312 9.58 20.06 14.53
CA PRO A 312 8.20 20.02 15.04
C PRO A 312 7.14 19.93 13.93
N GLU A 313 7.48 20.09 12.65
CA GLU A 313 6.47 20.28 11.58
C GLU A 313 5.78 18.98 11.13
N TRP A 314 6.04 17.86 11.81
CA TRP A 314 5.31 16.61 11.62
C TRP A 314 5.48 15.61 12.77
N ASP A 315 4.41 15.41 13.53
CA ASP A 315 4.23 14.24 14.41
C ASP A 315 3.51 13.11 13.63
N PRO A 316 4.04 11.88 13.57
CA PRO A 316 3.27 10.72 13.10
C PRO A 316 2.05 10.40 13.98
N THR A 317 2.06 10.75 15.27
CA THR A 317 1.02 10.38 16.25
C THR A 317 -0.32 10.98 15.89
N ASP A 318 -0.40 12.21 15.39
CA ASP A 318 -1.63 12.81 14.85
C ASP A 318 -2.24 12.00 13.71
N SER A 319 -1.38 11.36 12.93
CA SER A 319 -1.81 10.48 11.84
C SER A 319 -2.38 9.17 12.39
N ILE A 320 -1.79 8.64 13.46
CA ILE A 320 -2.26 7.43 14.16
C ILE A 320 -3.61 7.71 14.85
N ARG A 321 -3.71 8.82 15.60
CA ARG A 321 -4.96 9.34 16.20
C ARG A 321 -6.07 9.51 15.14
N ARG A 322 -5.75 10.09 13.98
CA ARG A 322 -6.72 10.25 12.88
C ARG A 322 -7.17 8.90 12.31
N VAL A 323 -6.29 7.90 12.19
CA VAL A 323 -6.67 6.56 11.71
C VAL A 323 -7.56 5.83 12.72
N PHE A 324 -7.27 5.91 14.02
CA PHE A 324 -8.17 5.40 15.05
C PHE A 324 -9.57 6.01 14.92
N ARG A 325 -9.67 7.35 14.84
CA ARG A 325 -10.96 8.05 14.70
C ARG A 325 -11.72 7.70 13.40
N VAL A 326 -11.01 7.48 12.28
CA VAL A 326 -11.60 6.94 11.04
C VAL A 326 -12.16 5.54 11.23
N LEU A 327 -11.38 4.62 11.83
CA LEU A 327 -11.81 3.22 12.05
C LEU A 327 -12.98 3.12 13.03
N TYR A 328 -13.01 3.99 14.05
CA TYR A 328 -14.14 4.14 14.98
C TYR A 328 -15.43 4.48 14.23
N VAL A 329 -15.51 5.64 13.57
CA VAL A 329 -16.73 6.07 12.88
C VAL A 329 -17.13 5.10 11.76
N LEU A 330 -16.16 4.48 11.08
CA LEU A 330 -16.41 3.46 10.08
C LEU A 330 -17.08 2.20 10.68
N ARG A 331 -16.62 1.72 11.84
CA ARG A 331 -17.21 0.56 12.53
C ARG A 331 -18.63 0.87 12.98
N GLU A 332 -18.83 1.97 13.70
CA GLU A 332 -20.15 2.33 14.24
C GLU A 332 -21.18 2.49 13.11
N TYR A 333 -20.83 3.16 12.01
CA TYR A 333 -21.71 3.31 10.85
C TYR A 333 -21.99 1.97 10.13
N CYS A 334 -20.98 1.11 9.99
CA CYS A 334 -21.20 -0.21 9.38
C CYS A 334 -22.08 -1.13 10.27
N GLN A 335 -22.00 -1.00 11.60
CA GLN A 335 -22.90 -1.69 12.53
C GLN A 335 -24.33 -1.15 12.42
N GLU A 336 -24.51 0.18 12.54
CA GLU A 336 -25.81 0.86 12.43
C GLU A 336 -26.58 0.45 11.15
N VAL A 337 -25.88 0.36 10.01
CA VAL A 337 -26.46 -0.02 8.71
C VAL A 337 -26.82 -1.51 8.63
N ILE A 338 -26.14 -2.40 9.37
CA ILE A 338 -26.53 -3.81 9.49
C ILE A 338 -27.74 -3.95 10.41
N ASP A 339 -27.71 -3.35 11.60
CA ASP A 339 -28.80 -3.42 12.57
C ASP A 339 -30.12 -2.92 11.97
N GLN A 340 -30.07 -1.80 11.24
CA GLN A 340 -31.22 -1.25 10.50
C GLN A 340 -31.72 -2.13 9.34
N ARG A 341 -30.93 -3.09 8.85
CA ARG A 341 -31.33 -4.08 7.84
C ARG A 341 -31.90 -5.34 8.46
N GLU A 342 -31.32 -5.83 9.56
CA GLU A 342 -31.84 -6.97 10.30
C GLU A 342 -33.22 -6.66 10.88
N LEU A 343 -33.42 -5.45 11.44
CA LEU A 343 -34.73 -4.93 11.85
C LEU A 343 -35.77 -4.84 10.70
N ARG A 344 -35.32 -4.80 9.44
CA ARG A 344 -36.17 -4.81 8.22
C ARG A 344 -36.26 -6.19 7.57
N ASN A 345 -35.72 -7.24 8.18
CA ASN A 345 -35.58 -8.59 7.62
C ASN A 345 -34.80 -8.66 6.28
N ASP A 346 -33.94 -7.69 5.98
CA ASP A 346 -33.12 -7.65 4.76
C ASP A 346 -31.89 -8.57 4.88
N ARG A 347 -32.06 -9.83 4.50
CA ARG A 347 -31.05 -10.91 4.60
C ARG A 347 -29.88 -10.79 3.59
N ARG A 348 -29.61 -9.62 3.02
CA ARG A 348 -28.51 -9.39 2.07
C ARG A 348 -27.14 -9.36 2.76
N THR A 349 -26.51 -10.53 2.83
CA THR A 349 -25.11 -10.68 3.27
C THR A 349 -24.11 -10.09 2.28
N GLY A 350 -22.91 -9.72 2.77
CA GLY A 350 -21.80 -9.27 1.92
C GLY A 350 -21.80 -7.79 1.52
N ILE A 351 -22.54 -6.95 2.27
CA ILE A 351 -22.56 -5.51 2.08
C ILE A 351 -21.12 -4.97 2.05
N THR A 352 -20.82 -4.20 1.01
CA THR A 352 -19.49 -3.65 0.78
C THR A 352 -19.63 -2.17 0.51
N TRP A 353 -18.84 -1.39 1.22
CA TRP A 353 -18.72 0.04 1.03
C TRP A 353 -17.40 0.37 0.35
N GLN A 354 -17.35 1.54 -0.28
CA GLN A 354 -16.14 2.20 -0.70
C GLN A 354 -16.03 3.51 0.08
N ILE A 355 -14.88 3.72 0.72
CA ILE A 355 -14.54 4.98 1.39
C ILE A 355 -13.48 5.75 0.61
N GLU A 356 -13.54 7.09 0.67
CA GLU A 356 -12.56 7.97 0.05
C GLU A 356 -11.97 8.96 1.07
N LEU A 357 -10.65 8.95 1.20
CA LEU A 357 -9.87 9.86 2.02
C LEU A 357 -9.15 10.88 1.14
N ARG A 358 -9.50 12.16 1.31
CA ARG A 358 -9.04 13.30 0.48
C ARG A 358 -7.95 14.18 1.12
N GLY A 359 -7.35 13.73 2.23
CA GLY A 359 -6.26 14.43 2.92
C GLY A 359 -6.50 14.58 4.42
N LYS A 360 -5.44 14.94 5.16
CA LYS A 360 -5.48 15.05 6.63
C LYS A 360 -6.27 16.26 7.13
N SER A 361 -6.33 17.34 6.34
CA SER A 361 -7.10 18.56 6.61
C SER A 361 -8.62 18.36 6.50
N VAL A 362 -9.08 17.25 5.90
CA VAL A 362 -10.51 16.91 5.87
C VAL A 362 -10.87 16.22 7.18
N GLY A 363 -11.82 16.78 7.94
CA GLY A 363 -12.31 16.25 9.22
C GLY A 363 -13.17 14.97 9.12
N GLY A 364 -12.96 14.14 8.10
CA GLY A 364 -13.81 12.99 7.80
C GLY A 364 -13.38 12.18 6.58
N PHE A 365 -14.35 11.47 6.00
CA PHE A 365 -14.23 10.71 4.75
C PHE A 365 -15.59 10.58 4.05
N GLU A 366 -15.58 10.39 2.73
CA GLU A 366 -16.78 9.95 2.00
C GLU A 366 -16.96 8.44 2.17
N ILE A 367 -18.20 7.98 2.29
CA ILE A 367 -18.58 6.55 2.19
C ILE A 367 -19.72 6.36 1.19
N ARG A 368 -19.69 5.24 0.45
CA ARG A 368 -20.77 4.80 -0.44
C ARG A 368 -20.90 3.28 -0.40
N GLU A 369 -22.13 2.75 -0.34
CA GLU A 369 -22.39 1.32 -0.58
C GLU A 369 -22.16 1.00 -2.07
N LEU A 370 -21.43 -0.08 -2.36
CA LEU A 370 -21.22 -0.55 -3.73
C LEU A 370 -22.46 -1.31 -4.23
N THR A 371 -22.79 -1.11 -5.50
CA THR A 371 -23.83 -1.90 -6.18
C THR A 371 -23.37 -3.34 -6.38
N GLN A 372 -24.31 -4.29 -6.54
CA GLN A 372 -23.96 -5.70 -6.77
C GLN A 372 -23.01 -5.87 -7.98
N THR A 373 -23.23 -5.11 -9.06
CA THR A 373 -22.36 -5.09 -10.26
C THR A 373 -20.93 -4.64 -9.94
N GLU A 374 -20.74 -3.69 -9.03
CA GLU A 374 -19.41 -3.26 -8.57
C GLU A 374 -18.77 -4.32 -7.67
N VAL A 375 -19.55 -4.95 -6.79
CA VAL A 375 -19.12 -6.06 -5.94
C VAL A 375 -18.70 -7.28 -6.77
N ASP A 376 -19.45 -7.65 -7.80
CA ASP A 376 -19.12 -8.76 -8.72
C ASP A 376 -17.88 -8.43 -9.56
N SER A 377 -17.70 -7.15 -9.93
CA SER A 377 -16.50 -6.64 -10.61
C SER A 377 -15.24 -6.72 -9.73
N LEU A 378 -15.36 -6.43 -8.42
CA LEU A 378 -14.27 -6.58 -7.45
C LEU A 378 -13.96 -8.05 -7.11
N ASN A 379 -15.00 -8.87 -7.02
CA ASN A 379 -14.89 -10.29 -6.69
C ASN A 379 -14.39 -11.14 -7.86
N GLY A 380 -14.52 -10.63 -9.09
CA GLY A 380 -13.96 -11.20 -10.31
C GLY A 380 -14.93 -12.15 -11.00
N ASN A 381 -15.71 -11.63 -11.96
CA ASN A 381 -16.16 -12.41 -13.11
C ASN A 381 -14.96 -12.70 -14.04
N GLU A 382 -13.99 -13.48 -13.55
CA GLU A 382 -12.85 -13.95 -14.34
C GLU A 382 -13.31 -15.07 -15.28
N ALA A 383 -13.88 -14.62 -16.39
CA ALA A 383 -13.96 -15.36 -17.65
C ALA A 383 -12.63 -15.22 -18.44
N GLU A 384 -11.49 -15.43 -17.76
CA GLU A 384 -10.25 -15.79 -18.44
C GLU A 384 -10.11 -17.32 -18.40
N ASN A 385 -9.81 -17.93 -19.55
CA ASN A 385 -9.86 -19.38 -19.75
C ASN A 385 -8.60 -20.09 -19.21
N VAL A 386 -8.38 -20.01 -17.89
CA VAL A 386 -7.44 -20.87 -17.16
C VAL A 386 -8.23 -22.07 -16.65
N ALA A 387 -8.23 -23.16 -17.42
CA ALA A 387 -9.21 -24.25 -17.31
C ALA A 387 -9.17 -25.08 -16.01
N ASP A 388 -8.17 -24.88 -15.15
CA ASP A 388 -7.75 -25.84 -14.12
C ASP A 388 -7.69 -25.25 -12.69
N MET A 389 -8.27 -24.07 -12.45
CA MET A 389 -8.22 -23.39 -11.15
C MET A 389 -9.61 -23.20 -10.51
N PRO A 390 -9.83 -23.63 -9.25
CA PRO A 390 -11.15 -23.61 -8.63
C PRO A 390 -11.61 -22.18 -8.30
N ARG A 391 -12.70 -21.75 -8.96
CA ARG A 391 -13.33 -20.43 -8.79
C ARG A 391 -13.84 -20.19 -7.35
N ARG A 392 -12.98 -19.62 -6.50
CA ARG A 392 -13.30 -19.20 -5.13
C ARG A 392 -14.24 -17.98 -5.13
N LYS A 393 -15.57 -18.21 -5.16
CA LYS A 393 -16.58 -17.14 -5.03
C LYS A 393 -16.32 -16.28 -3.79
N ARG A 394 -16.00 -15.00 -4.02
CA ARG A 394 -15.99 -13.96 -3.00
C ARG A 394 -17.38 -13.35 -2.80
N VAL A 395 -17.55 -12.76 -1.63
CA VAL A 395 -18.73 -12.06 -1.11
C VAL A 395 -18.18 -10.74 -0.57
N GLY A 396 -18.52 -9.65 -1.23
CA GLY A 396 -17.96 -8.33 -0.96
C GLY A 396 -16.48 -8.18 -1.32
N ILE A 397 -15.59 -8.66 -0.44
CA ILE A 397 -14.12 -8.65 -0.57
C ILE A 397 -13.51 -10.03 -0.23
N ILE A 398 -14.26 -10.89 0.46
CA ILE A 398 -13.79 -12.09 1.18
C ILE A 398 -14.48 -13.34 0.60
N PRO A 399 -13.83 -14.52 0.48
CA PRO A 399 -14.51 -15.77 0.10
C PRO A 399 -15.72 -16.09 0.98
N ALA A 400 -16.82 -16.49 0.34
CA ALA A 400 -17.99 -17.02 1.05
C ALA A 400 -17.62 -18.21 1.96
N LYS A 401 -16.60 -18.99 1.56
CA LYS A 401 -16.06 -20.09 2.36
C LYS A 401 -15.43 -19.61 3.67
N SER A 402 -14.69 -18.48 3.67
CA SER A 402 -14.08 -17.93 4.88
C SER A 402 -15.13 -17.35 5.84
N ILE A 403 -16.20 -16.75 5.31
CA ILE A 403 -17.37 -16.31 6.10
C ILE A 403 -18.10 -17.52 6.70
N ARG A 404 -18.25 -18.63 5.96
CA ARG A 404 -18.82 -19.88 6.51
C ARG A 404 -17.90 -20.60 7.51
N VAL A 405 -16.59 -20.38 7.43
CA VAL A 405 -15.62 -20.88 8.42
C VAL A 405 -15.72 -20.07 9.71
N LEU A 406 -15.79 -18.73 9.62
CA LEU A 406 -16.16 -17.85 10.74
C LEU A 406 -17.46 -18.30 11.43
N GLN A 407 -18.55 -18.38 10.67
CA GLN A 407 -19.88 -18.77 11.17
C GLN A 407 -19.94 -20.16 11.82
N LYS A 408 -19.00 -21.06 11.51
CA LYS A 408 -18.88 -22.38 12.16
C LYS A 408 -18.04 -22.36 13.44
N PHE A 409 -17.28 -21.29 13.70
CA PHE A 409 -16.57 -21.08 14.96
C PHE A 409 -17.39 -20.28 15.96
N ASP A 410 -18.29 -19.40 15.53
CA ASP A 410 -19.23 -18.67 16.41
C ASP A 410 -20.40 -19.54 16.93
N MET A 411 -20.25 -20.87 16.91
CA MET A 411 -21.25 -21.88 17.31
C MET A 411 -20.75 -22.82 18.43
N PHE A 412 -19.56 -22.57 18.99
CA PHE A 412 -18.90 -23.35 20.05
C PHE A 412 -18.22 -22.43 21.06
#